data_AF-A0A2A3EDE3-F1
#
_entry.id   AF-A0A2A3EDE3-F1
#
_cell.length_a   1.000
_cell.length_b   1.000
_cell.length_c   1.000
_cell.angle_alpha   90.00
_cell.angle_beta   90.00
_cell.angle_gamma   90.00
#
_symmetry.space_group_name_H-M   'P 1'
#
loop_
_entity.id
_entity.type
_entity.pdbx_description
1 polymer ?
#
loop_
_entity_poly.entity_id
_entity_poly.type
_entity_poly.pdbx_seq_one_letter_code
_entity_poly.pdbx_strand_id
1 'polypeptide(L)'
;MTRSAEEFPECACRYAETKIEPDKKPTIPSRFRRQERGSIVIKGTKEGRNRPSLDIDYKQRVYDKNGMTGDAYGGVNIRPGQPARQHAGFEFGKEYKNGFIRGQSEVQRGPGGRLSPYVGINGGFRF
;
A
#
# COMPACT_ATOMS: atom_id res chain seq x y z
N MET A 1 0.25 16.64 71.84
CA MET A 1 0.79 15.34 71.34
C MET A 1 0.47 15.30 69.85
N THR A 2 1.32 15.06 68.85
CA THR A 2 2.77 14.81 68.65
C THR A 2 2.89 14.50 67.15
N ARG A 3 3.82 15.12 66.40
CA ARG A 3 4.44 14.67 65.12
C ARG A 3 3.49 14.42 63.92
N SER A 4 3.90 14.34 62.66
CA SER A 4 5.04 14.75 61.82
C SER A 4 4.73 14.10 60.45
N ALA A 5 4.92 14.85 59.36
CA ALA A 5 5.18 14.46 57.95
C ALA A 5 4.57 13.16 57.36
N GLU A 6 3.93 13.26 56.19
CA GLU A 6 4.49 12.72 54.92
C GLU A 6 3.59 13.08 53.70
N GLU A 7 4.26 13.52 52.64
CA GLU A 7 3.75 13.88 51.31
C GLU A 7 3.11 12.69 50.59
N PHE A 8 2.04 12.93 49.81
CA PHE A 8 1.94 12.43 48.42
C PHE A 8 1.00 13.37 47.62
N PRO A 9 1.46 13.94 46.49
CA PRO A 9 0.64 14.78 45.64
C PRO A 9 0.01 13.92 44.55
N GLU A 10 -1.31 13.78 44.53
CA GLU A 10 -1.99 13.40 43.29
C GLU A 10 -3.13 14.36 43.02
N CYS A 11 -2.90 15.13 41.95
CA CYS A 11 -3.88 15.95 41.27
C CYS A 11 -5.23 15.23 41.21
N ALA A 12 -6.17 15.69 42.03
CA ALA A 12 -7.58 15.44 41.86
C ALA A 12 -8.05 16.13 40.57
N CYS A 13 -7.83 15.47 39.43
CA CYS A 13 -8.50 15.81 38.18
C CYS A 13 -9.97 15.44 38.37
N ARG A 14 -10.78 16.43 38.79
CA ARG A 14 -12.24 16.40 38.70
C ARG A 14 -12.62 15.97 37.29
N TYR A 15 -13.30 14.83 37.17
CA TYR A 15 -14.00 14.46 35.96
C TYR A 15 -15.17 15.42 35.77
N ALA A 16 -15.02 16.33 34.80
CA ALA A 16 -16.17 17.00 34.21
C ALA A 16 -16.74 16.06 33.15
N GLU A 17 -17.91 15.48 33.42
CA GLU A 17 -18.68 14.72 32.45
C GLU A 17 -19.22 15.67 31.37
N THR A 18 -18.50 15.79 30.25
CA THR A 18 -19.06 16.38 29.05
C THR A 18 -19.97 15.35 28.38
N LYS A 19 -21.26 15.69 28.26
CA LYS A 19 -22.23 14.92 27.47
C LYS A 19 -21.73 14.91 26.02
N ILE A 20 -21.20 13.77 25.58
CA ILE A 20 -20.79 13.54 24.20
C ILE A 20 -22.06 13.30 23.39
N GLU A 21 -22.52 14.33 22.67
CA GLU A 21 -23.44 14.13 21.55
C GLU A 21 -22.77 13.17 20.54
N PRO A 22 -23.51 12.21 19.95
CA PRO A 22 -22.92 11.21 19.07
C PRO A 22 -22.35 11.90 17.83
N ASP A 23 -21.03 12.07 17.83
CA ASP A 23 -20.26 12.65 16.76
C ASP A 23 -20.53 11.87 15.47
N LYS A 24 -21.18 12.53 14.51
CA LYS A 24 -21.41 12.00 13.16
C LYS A 24 -20.04 11.75 12.55
N LYS A 25 -19.57 10.50 12.59
CA LYS A 25 -18.40 10.06 11.83
C LYS A 25 -18.53 10.60 10.41
N PRO A 26 -17.55 11.38 9.90
CA PRO A 26 -17.62 11.84 8.53
C PRO A 26 -17.65 10.60 7.64
N THR A 27 -18.78 10.34 6.99
CA THR A 27 -18.87 9.37 5.92
C THR A 27 -17.96 9.88 4.82
N ILE A 28 -16.71 9.46 4.83
CA ILE A 28 -15.78 9.69 3.73
C ILE A 28 -16.41 8.97 2.55
N PRO A 29 -16.96 9.66 1.53
CA PRO A 29 -17.37 8.95 0.34
C PRO A 29 -16.10 8.33 -0.23
N SER A 30 -15.98 7.00 -0.23
CA SER A 30 -14.90 6.29 -0.90
C SER A 30 -15.10 6.37 -2.42
N ARG A 31 -15.22 7.58 -2.95
CA ARG A 31 -15.11 7.83 -4.39
C ARG A 31 -13.62 7.78 -4.70
N PHE A 32 -13.15 6.57 -4.99
CA PHE A 32 -11.90 6.40 -5.71
C PHE A 32 -12.08 7.10 -7.06
N ARG A 33 -11.38 8.22 -7.25
CA ARG A 33 -11.29 8.85 -8.56
C ARG A 33 -10.58 7.85 -9.45
N ARG A 34 -11.32 7.19 -10.35
CA ARG A 34 -10.73 6.37 -11.41
C ARG A 34 -9.84 7.31 -12.23
N GLN A 35 -8.54 7.27 -11.97
CA GLN A 35 -7.58 7.85 -12.89
C GLN A 35 -7.72 7.02 -14.16
N GLU A 36 -8.01 7.66 -15.29
CA GLU A 36 -8.31 6.99 -16.57
C GLU A 36 -7.16 6.08 -17.06
N ARG A 37 -6.00 6.14 -16.41
CA ARG A 37 -4.79 5.41 -16.76
C ARG A 37 -4.38 4.33 -15.74
N GLY A 38 -5.30 3.93 -14.85
CA GLY A 38 -5.06 2.89 -13.85
C GLY A 38 -6.02 1.70 -13.96
N SER A 39 -5.48 0.49 -13.91
CA SER A 39 -6.22 -0.78 -13.84
C SER A 39 -6.14 -1.36 -12.43
N ILE A 40 -7.29 -1.73 -11.88
CA ILE A 40 -7.39 -2.50 -10.65
C ILE A 40 -8.01 -3.85 -11.00
N VAL A 41 -7.35 -4.93 -10.63
CA VAL A 41 -7.82 -6.30 -10.85
C VAL A 41 -8.04 -6.93 -9.49
N ILE A 42 -9.26 -7.38 -9.24
CA ILE A 42 -9.62 -8.09 -8.01
C ILE A 42 -10.15 -9.45 -8.42
N LYS A 43 -9.47 -10.52 -8.01
CA LYS A 43 -9.90 -11.90 -8.26
C LYS A 43 -10.00 -12.62 -6.91
N GLY A 44 -11.22 -12.91 -6.50
CA GLY A 44 -11.48 -13.79 -5.37
C GLY A 44 -11.92 -15.15 -5.89
N THR A 45 -11.22 -16.22 -5.53
CA THR A 45 -11.66 -17.58 -5.85
C THR A 45 -11.71 -18.39 -4.56
N LYS A 46 -12.88 -18.97 -4.28
CA LYS A 46 -13.09 -19.83 -3.12
C LYS A 46 -13.08 -21.28 -3.60
N GLU A 47 -11.92 -21.94 -3.50
CA GLU A 47 -11.83 -23.36 -3.80
C GLU A 47 -12.15 -24.15 -2.51
N GLY A 48 -13.38 -24.68 -2.41
CA GLY A 48 -13.80 -25.50 -1.27
C GLY A 48 -14.22 -24.73 0.01
N ARG A 49 -14.38 -25.46 1.12
CA ARG A 49 -15.05 -24.94 2.33
C ARG A 49 -14.21 -23.90 3.11
N ASN A 50 -12.88 -24.06 3.15
CA ASN A 50 -11.96 -23.29 4.03
C ASN A 50 -10.70 -22.72 3.32
N ARG A 51 -10.69 -22.62 1.99
CA ARG A 51 -9.51 -22.15 1.25
C ARG A 51 -9.83 -20.94 0.36
N PRO A 52 -10.04 -19.76 0.95
CA PRO A 52 -10.19 -18.53 0.18
C PRO A 52 -8.87 -18.12 -0.46
N SER A 53 -8.89 -17.81 -1.75
CA SER A 53 -7.81 -17.09 -2.43
C SER A 53 -8.30 -15.70 -2.81
N LEU A 54 -7.43 -14.71 -2.64
CA LEU A 54 -7.70 -13.31 -2.96
C LEU A 54 -6.49 -12.73 -3.67
N ASP A 55 -6.72 -12.21 -4.86
CA ASP A 55 -5.74 -11.51 -5.68
C ASP A 55 -6.21 -10.09 -5.87
N ILE A 56 -5.39 -9.12 -5.49
CA ILE A 56 -5.65 -7.70 -5.71
C ILE A 56 -4.40 -7.12 -6.34
N ASP A 57 -4.50 -6.70 -7.59
CA ASP A 57 -3.43 -6.01 -8.30
C ASP A 57 -3.89 -4.62 -8.72
N TYR A 58 -2.99 -3.67 -8.62
CA TYR A 58 -3.16 -2.28 -9.00
C TYR A 58 -2.00 -1.91 -9.91
N LYS A 59 -2.29 -1.31 -11.06
CA LYS A 59 -1.30 -0.70 -11.95
C LYS A 59 -1.82 0.63 -12.44
N GLN A 60 -0.98 1.65 -12.43
CA GLN A 60 -1.33 3.00 -12.82
C GLN A 60 -0.20 3.62 -13.62
N ARG A 61 -0.53 4.15 -14.80
CA ARG A 61 0.39 5.00 -15.53
C ARG A 61 0.42 6.39 -14.91
N VAL A 62 1.57 6.76 -14.36
CA VAL A 62 1.86 8.04 -13.72
C VAL A 62 2.40 9.04 -14.75
N TYR A 63 3.19 8.56 -15.72
CA TYR A 63 3.81 9.40 -16.74
C TYR A 63 3.68 8.77 -18.14
N ASP A 64 3.32 9.59 -19.12
CA ASP A 64 3.24 9.18 -20.53
C ASP A 64 3.33 10.42 -21.43
N LYS A 65 4.56 10.87 -21.73
CA LYS A 65 4.83 12.04 -22.59
C LYS A 65 6.14 11.88 -23.34
N ASN A 66 6.18 12.30 -24.61
CA ASN A 66 7.38 12.38 -25.45
C ASN A 66 8.23 11.09 -25.45
N GLY A 67 7.58 9.92 -25.54
CA GLY A 67 8.25 8.62 -25.52
C GLY A 67 8.74 8.18 -24.13
N MET A 68 8.52 8.96 -23.07
CA MET A 68 8.82 8.56 -21.71
C MET A 68 7.56 8.05 -21.02
N THR A 69 7.67 6.88 -20.41
CA THR A 69 6.61 6.19 -19.67
C THR A 69 7.02 6.01 -18.21
N GLY A 70 6.04 6.06 -17.32
CA GLY A 70 6.23 5.78 -15.90
C GLY A 70 4.98 5.13 -15.36
N ASP A 71 5.11 3.89 -14.90
CA ASP A 71 4.01 3.09 -14.37
C ASP A 71 4.32 2.74 -12.91
N ALA A 72 3.36 2.97 -12.02
CA ALA A 72 3.39 2.51 -10.63
C ALA A 72 2.47 1.30 -10.51
N TYR A 73 2.87 0.30 -9.76
CA TYR A 73 2.03 -0.88 -9.55
C TYR A 73 2.25 -1.49 -8.18
N GLY A 74 1.32 -2.35 -7.78
CA GLY A 74 1.44 -3.11 -6.56
C GLY A 74 0.19 -3.94 -6.32
N GLY A 75 0.31 -4.91 -5.44
CA GLY A 75 -0.73 -5.87 -5.21
C GLY A 75 -0.50 -6.72 -3.99
N VAL A 76 -1.53 -7.48 -3.66
CA VAL A 76 -1.50 -8.48 -2.60
C VAL A 76 -2.16 -9.75 -3.11
N ASN A 77 -1.41 -10.84 -3.01
CA ASN A 77 -1.87 -12.17 -3.34
C ASN A 77 -1.93 -13.02 -2.07
N ILE A 78 -3.13 -13.49 -1.74
CA ILE A 78 -3.39 -14.37 -0.60
C ILE A 78 -3.79 -15.72 -1.17
N ARG A 79 -2.97 -16.74 -0.89
CA ARG A 79 -3.27 -18.12 -1.27
C ARG A 79 -3.49 -18.98 -0.03
N PRO A 80 -4.40 -19.96 -0.08
CA PRO A 80 -4.57 -20.92 0.98
C PRO A 80 -3.25 -21.63 1.31
N GLY A 81 -2.85 -21.65 2.58
CA GLY A 81 -1.62 -22.32 3.02
C GLY A 81 -0.31 -21.58 2.69
N GLN A 82 -0.39 -20.32 2.26
CA GLN A 82 0.78 -19.46 2.02
C GLN A 82 0.59 -18.10 2.71
N PRO A 83 1.67 -17.44 3.15
CA PRO A 83 1.59 -16.06 3.62
C PRO A 83 1.18 -15.12 2.48
N ALA A 84 0.49 -14.03 2.82
CA ALA A 84 0.13 -12.98 1.87
C ALA A 84 1.40 -12.40 1.21
N ARG A 85 1.47 -12.50 -0.12
CA ARG A 85 2.58 -11.95 -0.91
C ARG A 85 2.17 -10.58 -1.40
N GLN A 86 2.69 -9.55 -0.74
CA GLN A 86 2.56 -8.17 -1.17
C GLN A 86 3.72 -7.84 -2.09
N HIS A 87 3.45 -7.10 -3.16
CA HIS A 87 4.47 -6.53 -4.01
C HIS A 87 4.09 -5.09 -4.36
N ALA A 88 5.07 -4.23 -4.53
CA ALA A 88 4.87 -2.86 -4.98
C ALA A 88 6.09 -2.44 -5.79
N GLY A 89 5.88 -1.72 -6.87
CA GLY A 89 6.95 -1.37 -7.78
C GLY A 89 6.63 -0.19 -8.67
N PHE A 90 7.68 0.24 -9.36
CA PHE A 90 7.65 1.31 -10.35
C PHE A 90 8.47 0.87 -11.55
N GLU A 91 7.88 1.06 -12.72
CA GLU A 91 8.48 0.92 -14.03
C GLU A 91 8.64 2.31 -14.63
N PHE A 92 9.77 2.57 -15.28
CA PHE A 92 9.99 3.78 -16.07
C PHE A 92 10.64 3.40 -17.39
N GLY A 93 10.31 4.12 -18.44
CA GLY A 93 10.81 3.87 -19.78
C GLY A 93 11.04 5.17 -20.52
N LYS A 94 12.00 5.17 -21.42
CA LYS A 94 12.21 6.22 -22.40
C LYS A 94 12.53 5.59 -23.74
N GLU A 95 11.68 5.88 -24.71
CA GLU A 95 11.89 5.57 -26.10
C GLU A 95 12.64 6.72 -26.78
N TYR A 96 13.57 6.31 -27.63
CA TYR A 96 14.36 7.16 -28.51
C TYR A 96 14.10 6.72 -29.95
N LYS A 97 14.44 7.55 -30.93
CA LYS A 97 14.28 7.19 -32.35
C LYS A 97 14.97 5.87 -32.70
N ASN A 98 16.11 5.58 -32.08
CA ASN A 98 16.98 4.45 -32.43
C ASN A 98 17.10 3.41 -31.30
N GLY A 99 16.19 3.42 -30.33
CA GLY A 99 16.29 2.50 -29.19
C GLY A 99 15.38 2.83 -28.03
N PHE A 100 15.55 2.12 -26.93
CA PHE A 100 14.78 2.33 -25.71
C PHE A 100 15.62 2.00 -24.48
N ILE A 101 15.30 2.67 -23.37
CA ILE A 101 15.81 2.37 -22.04
C ILE A 101 14.60 2.20 -21.13
N ARG A 102 14.60 1.16 -20.31
CA ARG A 102 13.57 0.85 -19.33
C ARG A 102 14.24 0.51 -18.01
N GLY A 103 13.68 0.97 -16.92
CA GLY A 103 14.03 0.57 -15.58
C GLY A 103 12.80 0.10 -14.84
N GLN A 104 13.01 -0.81 -13.91
CA GLN A 104 11.98 -1.35 -13.05
C GLN A 104 12.55 -1.53 -11.66
N SER A 105 11.73 -1.25 -10.67
CA SER A 105 12.04 -1.46 -9.27
C SER A 105 10.82 -2.07 -8.61
N GLU A 106 11.01 -3.12 -7.84
CA GLU A 106 9.94 -3.80 -7.13
C GLU A 106 10.41 -4.17 -5.74
N VAL A 107 9.50 -4.15 -4.78
CA VAL A 107 9.72 -4.64 -3.44
C VAL A 107 8.62 -5.63 -3.14
N GLN A 108 9.01 -6.86 -2.87
CA GLN A 108 8.09 -7.92 -2.50
C GLN A 108 8.34 -8.38 -1.06
N ARG A 109 7.26 -8.74 -0.37
CA ARG A 109 7.35 -9.32 0.98
C ARG A 109 7.68 -10.81 0.87
N GLY A 110 8.90 -11.16 1.25
CA GLY A 110 9.42 -12.52 1.25
C GLY A 110 8.88 -13.37 2.40
N PRO A 111 9.13 -14.69 2.36
CA PRO A 111 8.81 -15.61 3.45
C PRO A 111 9.40 -15.10 4.78
N GLY A 112 8.59 -15.06 5.84
CA GLY A 112 9.00 -14.52 7.16
C GLY A 112 8.92 -12.99 7.29
N GLY A 113 8.32 -12.29 6.31
CA GLY A 113 8.03 -10.86 6.41
C GLY A 113 9.18 -9.93 6.02
N ARG A 114 10.32 -10.47 5.58
CA ARG A 114 11.47 -9.70 5.09
C ARG A 114 11.12 -9.01 3.77
N LEU A 115 11.60 -7.79 3.57
CA LEU A 115 11.45 -7.07 2.30
C LEU A 115 12.57 -7.50 1.35
N SER A 116 12.18 -7.96 0.17
CA SER A 116 13.10 -8.32 -0.92
C SER A 116 12.96 -7.27 -2.02
N PRO A 117 13.86 -6.28 -2.08
CA PRO A 117 13.91 -5.34 -3.19
C PRO A 117 14.55 -5.99 -4.43
N TYR A 118 14.03 -5.62 -5.59
CA TYR A 118 14.54 -5.96 -6.91
C TYR A 118 14.63 -4.67 -7.73
N VAL A 119 15.75 -4.49 -8.43
CA VAL A 119 15.93 -3.37 -9.35
C VAL A 119 16.53 -3.94 -10.63
N GLY A 120 15.96 -3.57 -11.76
CA GLY A 120 16.39 -3.99 -13.08
C GLY A 120 16.45 -2.80 -14.04
N ILE A 121 17.42 -2.83 -14.94
CA ILE A 121 17.55 -1.87 -16.04
C ILE A 121 17.70 -2.69 -17.32
N ASN A 122 16.95 -2.32 -18.35
CA ASN A 122 16.95 -2.95 -19.65
C ASN A 122 17.05 -1.87 -20.73
N GLY A 123 17.78 -2.13 -21.81
CA GLY A 123 17.85 -1.21 -22.93
C GLY A 123 18.20 -1.94 -24.21
N GLY A 124 17.77 -1.39 -25.33
CA GLY A 124 18.01 -1.96 -26.64
C GLY A 124 18.16 -0.88 -27.69
N PHE A 125 19.02 -1.15 -28.67
CA PHE A 125 19.19 -0.31 -29.85
C PHE A 125 18.45 -0.96 -31.02
N ARG A 126 17.83 -0.13 -31.87
CA ARG A 126 17.18 -0.54 -33.11
C ARG A 126 17.93 0.16 -34.26
N PHE A 127 18.39 -0.61 -35.23
CA PHE A 127 19.13 -0.17 -36.40
C PHE A 127 18.37 -0.54 -37.67
#